data_AF-A0A7W0Q1Q8-F1
#
_entry.id   AF-A0A7W0Q1Q8-F1
#
_cell.length_a   1.000
_cell.length_b   1.000
_cell.length_c   1.000
_cell.angle_alpha   90.00
_cell.angle_beta   90.00
_cell.angle_gamma   90.00
#
_symmetry.space_group_name_H-M   'P 1'
#
loop_
_entity.id
_entity.type
_entity.pdbx_description
1 polymer ?
#
loop_
_entity_poly.entity_id
_entity_poly.type
_entity_poly.pdbx_seq_one_letter_code
_entity_poly.pdbx_strand_id
1 'polypeptide(L)' 'MAIEPEMRASVKAHPALVVDDLDGYVAKLTAAGFRWTASEEIPGTRRGHTWDPFGNRIELIVA' A
#
# COMPACT_ATOMS: atom_id res chain seq x y z
N MET A 1 -12.23 -10.95 22.86
CA MET A 1 -11.93 -10.44 21.50
C MET A 1 -11.21 -11.57 20.78
N ALA A 2 -11.90 -12.30 19.92
CA ALA A 2 -11.30 -13.42 19.20
C ALA A 2 -10.53 -12.87 18.00
N ILE A 3 -9.25 -13.23 17.90
CA ILE A 3 -8.46 -13.08 16.68
C ILE A 3 -8.82 -14.28 15.79
N GLU A 4 -9.46 -14.01 14.66
CA GLU A 4 -9.76 -15.04 13.65
C GLU A 4 -8.42 -15.70 13.25
N PRO A 5 -8.23 -17.01 13.49
CA PRO A 5 -6.92 -17.68 13.41
C PRO A 5 -6.35 -17.79 11.99
N GLU A 6 -7.08 -17.31 10.98
CA GLU A 6 -6.75 -17.47 9.56
C GLU A 6 -6.98 -16.20 8.73
N MET A 7 -6.66 -15.03 9.29
CA MET A 7 -6.54 -13.78 8.52
C MET A 7 -5.45 -13.93 7.45
N ARG A 8 -5.87 -14.38 6.27
CA ARG A 8 -5.04 -14.54 5.09
C ARG A 8 -5.11 -13.25 4.28
N ALA A 9 -3.96 -12.78 3.79
CA ALA A 9 -3.93 -11.59 2.96
C ALA A 9 -4.97 -11.69 1.84
N SER A 10 -5.87 -10.70 1.76
CA SER A 10 -6.94 -10.71 0.78
C SER A 10 -6.34 -10.55 -0.61
N VAL A 11 -6.54 -11.57 -1.44
CA VAL A 11 -5.99 -11.61 -2.81
C VAL A 11 -6.72 -10.62 -3.73
N LYS A 12 -7.93 -10.20 -3.36
CA LYS A 12 -8.80 -9.33 -4.18
C LYS A 12 -8.97 -7.91 -3.62
N ALA A 13 -9.15 -7.76 -2.31
CA ALA A 13 -9.43 -6.47 -1.69
C ALA A 13 -8.21 -5.96 -0.94
N HIS A 14 -7.85 -4.69 -1.15
CA HIS A 14 -6.80 -4.02 -0.39
C HIS A 14 -7.24 -2.60 -0.05
N PRO A 15 -6.82 -2.05 1.10
CA PRO A 15 -7.10 -0.66 1.44
C PRO A 15 -6.28 0.28 0.54
N ALA A 16 -6.90 1.42 0.21
CA ALA A 16 -6.23 2.58 -0.37
C ALA A 16 -6.21 3.71 0.66
N LEU A 17 -5.02 4.19 0.98
CA LEU A 17 -4.81 5.31 1.90
C LEU A 17 -4.52 6.58 1.10
N VAL A 18 -5.33 7.60 1.31
CA VAL A 18 -5.11 8.93 0.75
C VAL A 18 -4.02 9.62 1.57
N VAL A 19 -3.00 10.15 0.91
CA VAL A 19 -1.86 10.82 1.53
C VAL A 19 -1.53 12.14 0.83
N ASP A 20 -1.12 13.14 1.60
CA ASP A 20 -0.74 14.44 1.05
C ASP A 20 0.65 14.44 0.40
N ASP A 21 1.58 13.64 0.93
CA ASP A 21 2.99 13.58 0.50
C ASP A 21 3.40 12.16 0.09
N LEU A 22 2.93 11.73 -1.09
CA LEU A 22 3.23 10.39 -1.60
C LEU A 22 4.74 10.16 -1.76
N ASP A 23 5.48 11.13 -2.27
CA ASP A 23 6.92 11.01 -2.51
C ASP A 23 7.69 10.81 -1.19
N GLY A 24 7.33 11.54 -0.14
CA GLY A 24 7.90 11.36 1.19
C GLY A 24 7.61 9.98 1.78
N TYR A 25 6.41 9.44 1.58
CA TYR A 25 6.10 8.06 2.00
C TYR A 25 6.88 7.02 1.20
N VAL A 26 7.00 7.18 -0.11
CA VAL A 26 7.80 6.28 -0.96
C VAL A 26 9.27 6.28 -0.54
N ALA A 27 9.84 7.46 -0.28
CA ALA A 27 11.22 7.58 0.21
C ALA A 27 11.41 6.86 1.56
N LYS A 28 10.49 7.04 2.52
CA LYS A 28 10.54 6.35 3.81
C LYS A 28 10.43 4.83 3.67
N LEU A 29 9.50 4.34 2.84
CA LEU A 29 9.30 2.92 2.60
C LEU A 29 10.55 2.28 2.00
N THR A 30 11.08 2.88 0.94
CA THR A 30 12.28 2.38 0.24
C THR A 30 13.52 2.42 1.14
N ALA A 31 13.72 3.48 1.92
CA ALA A 31 14.82 3.57 2.89
C ALA A 31 14.72 2.51 3.99
N ALA A 32 13.51 2.11 4.38
CA ALA A 32 13.26 1.04 5.34
C ALA A 32 13.30 -0.37 4.70
N GLY A 33 13.61 -0.48 3.40
CA GLY A 33 13.71 -1.76 2.68
C GLY A 33 12.37 -2.34 2.22
N PHE A 34 11.26 -1.59 2.34
CA PHE A 34 9.97 -2.01 1.81
C PHE A 34 9.89 -1.76 0.30
N ARG A 35 9.19 -2.66 -0.39
CA ARG A 35 8.97 -2.58 -1.83
C ARG A 35 7.95 -1.49 -2.15
N TRP A 36 8.23 -0.69 -3.18
CA TRP A 36 7.27 0.20 -3.82
C TRP A 36 7.01 -0.23 -5.27
N THR A 37 5.78 -0.10 -5.75
CA THR A 37 5.42 -0.32 -7.16
C THR A 37 4.41 0.73 -7.60
N ALA A 38 4.84 1.67 -8.45
CA ALA A 38 3.95 2.68 -9.02
C ALA A 38 2.84 2.02 -9.87
N SER A 39 1.69 2.68 -9.97
CA SER A 39 0.54 2.19 -10.74
C SER A 39 -0.08 3.32 -11.56
N GLU A 40 -0.39 3.00 -12.81
CA GLU A 40 -1.07 3.89 -13.77
C GLU A 40 -2.50 3.43 -14.09
N GLU A 41 -3.08 2.57 -13.24
CA GLU A 41 -4.40 1.97 -13.47
C GLU A 41 -5.52 3.02 -13.53
N ILE A 42 -5.36 4.13 -12.81
CA ILE A 42 -6.27 5.28 -12.87
C ILE A 42 -5.51 6.47 -13.48
N PRO A 43 -5.82 6.87 -14.73
CA PRO A 43 -5.20 8.02 -15.37
C PRO A 43 -5.38 9.30 -14.55
N GLY A 44 -4.34 10.13 -14.50
CA GLY A 44 -4.35 11.41 -13.79
C GLY A 44 -4.19 11.31 -12.27
N THR A 45 -4.01 10.09 -11.73
CA THR A 45 -3.82 9.86 -10.29
C THR A 45 -2.39 9.39 -10.01
N ARG A 46 -1.71 10.01 -9.04
CA ARG A 46 -0.42 9.50 -8.54
C ARG A 46 -0.70 8.45 -7.46
N ARG A 47 -0.42 7.19 -7.77
CA ARG A 47 -0.66 6.05 -6.88
C ARG A 47 0.34 4.93 -7.05
N GLY A 48 0.33 4.00 -6.12
CA GLY A 48 1.09 2.77 -6.19
C GLY A 48 0.87 1.88 -4.98
N HIS A 49 1.59 0.77 -4.95
CA HIS A 49 1.39 -0.29 -3.98
C HIS A 49 2.67 -0.59 -3.20
N THR A 50 2.49 -0.88 -1.92
CA THR A 50 3.48 -1.50 -1.03
C THR A 50 2.88 -2.75 -0.38
N TRP A 51 3.69 -3.49 0.37
CA TRP A 51 3.26 -4.65 1.13
C TRP A 51 3.68 -4.51 2.59
N ASP A 52 2.75 -4.78 3.50
CA ASP A 52 3.08 -4.89 4.90
C ASP A 52 3.89 -6.17 5.19
N PRO A 53 4.45 -6.33 6.40
CA PRO A 53 5.23 -7.52 6.76
C PRO A 53 4.47 -8.85 6.68
N PHE A 54 3.13 -8.82 6.62
CA PHE A 54 2.28 -10.01 6.49
C PHE A 54 1.92 -10.31 5.02
N GLY A 55 2.39 -9.50 4.08
CA GLY A 55 2.12 -9.64 2.66
C GLY A 55 0.80 -9.03 2.22
N ASN A 56 0.13 -8.23 3.05
CA ASN A 56 -1.05 -7.48 2.62
C ASN A 56 -0.62 -6.35 1.69
N ARG A 57 -1.23 -6.29 0.50
CA ARG A 57 -1.05 -5.16 -0.40
C ARG A 57 -1.74 -3.94 0.20
N ILE A 58 -1.07 -2.79 0.17
CA ILE A 58 -1.60 -1.49 0.56
C ILE A 58 -1.38 -0.54 -0.61
N GLU A 59 -2.42 0.19 -0.98
CA GLU A 59 -2.31 1.25 -1.98
C GLU A 59 -2.15 2.61 -1.29
N LEU A 60 -1.23 3.43 -1.81
CA LEU A 60 -1.12 4.85 -1.47
C LEU A 60 -1.50 5.68 -2.70
N ILE A 61 -2.30 6.72 -2.48
CA ILE A 61 -2.84 7.62 -3.51
C ILE A 61 -2.74 9.07 -3.03
N VAL A 62 -2.32 9.99 -3.91
CA VAL A 62 -2.31 11.43 -3.62
C VAL A 62 -3.75 11.97 -3.44
N ALA A 63 -3.93 12.84 -2.45
CA ALA A 63 -5.18 13.57 -2.20
C ALA A 63 -5.64 14.45 -3.38
#